data_AF-A0A847HKA7-F1
#
_entry.id   AF-A0A847HKA7-F1
#
_cell.length_a   1.000
_cell.length_b   1.000
_cell.length_c   1.000
_cell.angle_alpha   90.00
_cell.angle_beta   90.00
_cell.angle_gamma   90.00
#
_symmetry.space_group_name_H-M   'P 1'
#
loop_
_entity.id
_entity.type
_entity.pdbx_description
1 polymer ?
#
loop_
_entity_poly.entity_id
_entity_poly.type
_entity_poly.pdbx_seq_one_letter_code
_entity_poly.pdbx_strand_id
1 'polypeptide(L)'
;MKKEKAAITTVSDKCRYCRSEIPAGAVKCCHCQEWLDGRAESAIEADEIMVAPRDPAVRPAQLPPACFQSRLAATIPQVSYWTFYFALSMLFYIVIALHWTFGPEDRIFLISFMFNAMQMFFSAAGMVWFEKLLDRFRAEIPVITGWSAERSEEYYLKNRERVFANGVPLAVGLIICTIAVIGDSQVIGMPFATEAGRVAYLMYEFSFLFWSASAIVYFIKFAMFIREFGDLELRILIIQEEESGIRMLGKFILQTTLFAVIPYICSITARHIGGWNFSSLLSVWFALFGISILFYLFWPIYNIHRAMIREKDRKLNLVSYELNSLLSRPRLERENIHKVRNLLEIRNYLHEINTWPFDMNKVVGLLSAVIIPMASILVDRALKGGQ
;
A
#
# COMPACT_ATOMS: atom_id res chain seq x y z
N MET A 1 57.33 18.52 -1.20
CA MET A 1 56.44 19.15 -2.21
C MET A 1 55.13 18.36 -2.18
N LYS A 2 53.92 18.85 -1.92
CA LYS A 2 53.28 20.17 -1.76
C LYS A 2 52.30 20.04 -0.56
N LYS A 3 52.24 21.05 0.32
CA LYS A 3 51.20 21.20 1.35
C LYS A 3 50.04 22.00 0.75
N GLU A 4 48.84 21.45 0.73
CA GLU A 4 47.61 22.22 0.49
C GLU A 4 47.23 22.98 1.76
N LYS A 5 47.15 24.30 1.65
CA LYS A 5 46.64 25.22 2.67
C LYS A 5 45.12 25.27 2.56
N ALA A 6 44.42 24.81 3.59
CA ALA A 6 43.03 25.20 3.83
C ALA A 6 43.02 26.67 4.29
N ALA A 7 42.32 27.52 3.53
CA ALA A 7 42.06 28.90 3.92
C ALA A 7 40.97 28.93 4.99
N ILE A 8 41.33 29.32 6.21
CA ILE A 8 40.37 29.71 7.24
C ILE A 8 39.91 31.12 6.88
N THR A 9 38.70 31.23 6.35
CA THR A 9 38.00 32.51 6.17
C THR A 9 37.72 33.10 7.54
N THR A 10 38.40 34.20 7.86
CA THR A 10 38.11 35.04 9.04
C THR A 10 36.70 35.60 8.91
N VAL A 11 35.81 35.20 9.83
CA VAL A 11 34.47 35.79 9.97
C VAL A 11 34.65 37.27 10.32
N SER A 12 34.06 38.15 9.52
CA SER A 12 34.10 39.60 9.73
C SER A 12 33.13 39.96 10.85
N ASP A 13 33.61 40.51 11.97
CA ASP A 13 32.80 40.99 13.13
C ASP A 13 31.90 42.21 12.81
N LYS A 14 31.67 42.51 11.53
CA LYS A 14 30.89 43.65 11.05
C LYS A 14 29.74 43.19 10.17
N CYS A 15 28.57 43.78 10.38
CA CYS A 15 27.39 43.53 9.56
C CYS A 15 27.67 43.87 8.08
N ARG A 16 27.32 42.95 7.17
CA ARG A 16 27.53 43.14 5.72
C ARG A 16 26.80 44.37 5.14
N TYR A 17 25.68 44.76 5.74
CA TYR A 17 24.81 45.82 5.22
C TYR A 17 25.12 47.19 5.84
N CYS A 18 25.09 47.30 7.17
CA CYS A 18 25.29 48.57 7.85
C CYS A 18 26.72 48.79 8.36
N ARG A 19 27.60 47.79 8.25
CA ARG A 19 29.02 47.83 8.67
C ARG A 19 29.26 48.13 10.16
N SER A 20 28.22 48.11 10.98
CA SER A 20 28.33 48.22 12.43
C SER A 20 28.94 46.96 13.04
N GLU A 21 29.63 47.14 14.18
CA GLU A 21 30.16 46.03 14.98
C GLU A 21 29.02 45.22 15.60
N ILE A 22 29.12 43.91 15.51
CA ILE A 22 28.10 42.99 16.01
C ILE A 22 28.48 42.58 17.44
N PRO A 23 27.64 42.85 18.46
CA PRO A 23 27.89 42.37 19.82
C PRO A 23 27.88 40.84 19.86
N ALA A 24 28.77 40.25 20.66
CA ALA A 24 28.82 38.81 20.86
C ALA A 24 27.46 38.28 21.40
N GLY A 25 26.77 37.46 20.59
CA GLY A 25 25.46 36.89 20.93
C GLY A 25 24.26 37.59 20.29
N ALA A 26 24.44 38.65 19.50
CA ALA A 26 23.35 39.30 18.78
C ALA A 26 22.84 38.45 17.61
N VAL A 27 21.55 38.13 17.64
CA VAL A 27 20.86 37.31 16.61
C VAL A 27 20.42 38.15 15.41
N LYS A 28 20.17 39.45 15.64
CA LYS A 28 19.88 40.45 14.61
C LYS A 28 20.77 41.67 14.81
N CYS A 29 21.12 42.32 13.71
CA CYS A 29 21.79 43.62 13.78
C CYS A 29 20.84 44.68 14.35
N CYS A 30 21.26 45.42 15.37
CA CYS A 30 20.45 46.50 15.97
C CYS A 30 20.14 47.65 15.01
N HIS A 31 20.98 47.87 13.99
CA HIS A 31 20.80 48.95 13.02
C HIS A 31 19.98 48.57 11.81
N CYS A 32 20.23 47.40 11.20
CA CYS A 32 19.53 47.00 9.97
C CYS A 32 18.50 45.89 10.15
N GLN A 33 18.31 45.35 11.37
CA GLN A 33 17.33 44.30 11.73
C GLN A 33 17.45 42.97 10.95
N GLU A 34 18.44 42.85 10.06
CA GLU A 34 18.79 41.63 9.33
C GLU A 34 19.39 40.57 10.25
N TRP A 35 19.09 39.30 9.93
CA TRP A 35 19.64 38.14 10.60
C TRP A 35 21.11 37.98 10.23
N LEU A 36 21.95 37.79 11.24
CA LEU A 36 23.38 37.68 11.06
C LEU A 36 23.72 36.20 10.80
N ASP A 37 24.01 35.91 9.53
CA ASP A 37 24.47 34.62 8.99
C ASP A 37 23.60 33.40 9.30
N GLY A 38 22.49 33.21 8.56
CA GLY A 38 21.91 31.89 8.24
C GLY A 38 21.53 30.93 9.38
N ARG A 39 21.73 31.32 10.65
CA ARG A 39 21.41 30.57 11.87
C ARG A 39 20.14 31.11 12.50
N ALA A 40 19.17 31.48 11.68
CA ALA A 40 17.83 31.82 12.11
C ALA A 40 17.01 30.53 12.26
N GLU A 41 17.44 29.61 13.13
CA GLU A 41 16.66 28.45 13.57
C GLU A 41 17.38 27.81 14.78
N SER A 42 17.04 28.27 15.98
CA SER A 42 17.20 27.55 17.26
C SER A 42 16.78 28.44 18.44
N ALA A 43 15.57 29.00 18.35
CA ALA A 43 14.92 29.65 19.48
C ALA A 43 13.43 29.35 19.49
N ILE A 44 13.09 28.06 19.33
CA ILE A 44 11.85 27.48 19.81
C ILE A 44 12.25 26.14 20.44
N GLU A 45 12.42 26.13 21.77
CA GLU A 45 12.43 24.89 22.55
C GLU A 45 11.04 24.25 22.43
N ALA A 46 10.88 23.37 21.45
CA ALA A 46 9.75 22.45 21.32
C ALA A 46 10.28 21.16 20.71
N ASP A 47 10.75 20.23 21.55
CA ASP A 47 11.06 18.83 21.22
C ASP A 47 11.45 18.58 19.75
N GLU A 48 12.58 19.16 19.33
CA GLU A 48 13.20 18.89 18.04
C GLU A 48 13.88 17.52 18.09
N ILE A 49 13.10 16.46 17.85
CA ILE A 49 13.61 15.38 17.00
C ILE A 49 13.74 16.01 15.61
N MET A 50 14.92 16.59 15.34
CA MET A 50 15.34 16.96 14.00
C MET A 50 15.13 15.73 13.10
N VAL A 51 14.12 15.78 12.25
CA VAL A 51 14.08 14.91 11.07
C VAL A 51 15.21 15.44 10.20
N ALA A 52 16.40 14.85 10.35
CA ALA A 52 17.57 15.19 9.57
C ALA A 52 17.19 15.20 8.07
N PRO A 53 17.73 16.15 7.28
CA PRO A 53 17.50 16.18 5.84
C PRO A 53 17.87 14.81 5.26
N ARG A 54 16.90 14.22 4.56
CA ARG A 54 16.98 12.91 3.90
C ARG A 54 18.28 12.89 3.07
N ASP A 55 19.28 12.10 3.46
CA ASP A 55 20.31 11.69 2.51
C ASP A 55 19.72 10.51 1.71
N PRO A 56 19.29 10.70 0.45
CA PRO A 56 18.71 9.64 -0.35
C PRO A 56 19.67 8.45 -0.57
N ALA A 57 20.96 8.61 -0.22
CA ALA A 57 21.96 7.55 -0.28
C ALA A 57 21.85 6.50 0.83
N VAL A 58 21.24 6.80 1.98
CA VAL A 58 21.18 5.85 3.12
C VAL A 58 19.92 4.99 3.01
N ARG A 59 19.97 3.96 2.14
CA ARG A 59 18.93 2.92 2.13
C ARG A 59 19.04 2.08 3.42
N PRO A 60 17.92 1.79 4.11
CA PRO A 60 17.94 0.87 5.23
C PRO A 60 18.51 -0.49 4.79
N ALA A 61 19.25 -1.13 5.69
CA ALA A 61 19.83 -2.45 5.42
C ALA A 61 18.74 -3.43 4.96
N GLN A 62 19.05 -4.23 3.94
CA GLN A 62 18.13 -5.26 3.44
C GLN A 62 17.88 -6.29 4.54
N LEU A 63 16.61 -6.59 4.76
CA LEU A 63 16.19 -7.58 5.76
C LEU A 63 16.11 -8.98 5.12
N PRO A 64 16.31 -10.05 5.91
CA PRO A 64 16.16 -11.41 5.42
C PRO A 64 14.70 -11.70 5.04
N PRO A 65 14.44 -12.55 4.03
CA PRO A 65 13.09 -12.93 3.60
C PRO A 65 12.21 -13.43 4.76
N ALA A 66 11.04 -12.83 4.94
CA ALA A 66 10.13 -13.14 6.05
C ALA A 66 8.96 -14.04 5.66
N CYS A 67 8.24 -13.71 4.58
CA CYS A 67 7.11 -14.53 4.16
C CYS A 67 7.59 -15.88 3.61
N PHE A 68 6.77 -16.93 3.73
CA PHE A 68 7.17 -18.24 3.22
C PHE A 68 7.44 -18.20 1.70
N GLN A 69 6.73 -17.35 0.94
CA GLN A 69 6.94 -17.19 -0.49
C GLN A 69 8.31 -16.61 -0.83
N SER A 70 8.75 -15.59 -0.11
CA SER A 70 10.07 -15.00 -0.33
C SER A 70 11.17 -15.98 0.09
N ARG A 71 10.99 -16.70 1.20
CA ARG A 71 11.91 -17.75 1.65
C ARG A 71 12.04 -18.90 0.66
N LEU A 72 10.92 -19.38 0.10
CA LEU A 72 10.94 -20.44 -0.90
C LEU A 72 11.71 -20.00 -2.15
N ALA A 73 11.42 -18.81 -2.67
CA ALA A 73 12.09 -18.34 -3.88
C ALA A 73 13.55 -17.93 -3.64
N ALA A 74 13.92 -17.54 -2.40
CA ALA A 74 15.30 -17.26 -2.01
C ALA A 74 16.20 -18.52 -1.99
N THR A 75 15.64 -19.73 -2.07
CA THR A 75 16.43 -20.97 -2.23
C THR A 75 17.15 -21.02 -3.59
N ILE A 76 16.69 -20.25 -4.57
CA ILE A 76 17.30 -20.13 -5.90
C ILE A 76 17.73 -18.66 -6.13
N PRO A 77 18.86 -18.22 -5.53
CA PRO A 77 19.25 -16.80 -5.51
C PRO A 77 19.59 -16.22 -6.88
N GLN A 78 19.84 -17.08 -7.88
CA GLN A 78 20.15 -16.67 -9.25
C GLN A 78 18.93 -16.15 -10.02
N VAL A 79 17.72 -16.47 -9.56
CA VAL A 79 16.48 -16.19 -10.29
C VAL A 79 15.69 -15.10 -9.56
N SER A 80 15.15 -14.14 -10.32
CA SER A 80 14.29 -13.12 -9.73
C SER A 80 13.01 -13.75 -9.16
N TYR A 81 12.51 -13.24 -8.04
CA TYR A 81 11.27 -13.75 -7.43
C TYR A 81 10.08 -13.84 -8.40
N TRP A 82 9.95 -12.84 -9.28
CA TRP A 82 8.91 -12.82 -10.31
C TRP A 82 9.10 -13.94 -11.33
N THR A 83 10.32 -14.11 -11.83
CA THR A 83 10.66 -15.19 -12.77
C THR A 83 10.44 -16.56 -12.16
N PHE A 84 10.80 -16.75 -10.87
CA PHE A 84 10.60 -18.00 -10.15
C PHE A 84 9.12 -18.40 -10.11
N TYR A 85 8.26 -17.51 -9.63
CA TYR A 85 6.82 -17.81 -9.53
C TYR A 85 6.14 -17.91 -10.89
N PHE A 86 6.57 -17.12 -11.88
CA PHE A 86 6.06 -17.24 -13.24
C PHE A 86 6.42 -18.60 -13.84
N ALA A 87 7.69 -19.00 -13.74
CA ALA A 87 8.16 -20.29 -14.24
C ALA A 87 7.46 -21.46 -13.54
N LEU A 88 7.29 -21.40 -12.21
CA LEU A 88 6.56 -22.42 -11.45
C LEU A 88 5.11 -22.54 -11.92
N SER A 89 4.40 -21.42 -12.07
CA SER A 89 3.02 -21.42 -12.54
C SER A 89 2.86 -21.90 -13.97
N MET A 90 3.75 -21.47 -14.87
CA MET A 90 3.73 -21.90 -16.27
C MET A 90 4.14 -23.36 -16.41
N LEU A 91 5.07 -23.87 -15.61
CA LEU A 91 5.43 -25.28 -15.62
C LEU A 91 4.23 -26.16 -15.25
N PHE A 92 3.50 -25.80 -14.18
CA PHE A 92 2.25 -26.48 -13.80
C PHE A 92 1.23 -26.48 -14.95
N TYR A 93 1.03 -25.32 -15.59
CA TYR A 93 0.14 -25.21 -16.74
C TYR A 93 0.61 -26.06 -17.92
N ILE A 94 1.90 -26.02 -18.29
CA ILE A 94 2.47 -26.74 -19.43
C ILE A 94 2.32 -28.26 -19.24
N VAL A 95 2.58 -28.78 -18.04
CA VAL A 95 2.43 -30.22 -17.75
C VAL A 95 0.99 -30.67 -17.99
N ILE A 96 0.02 -29.90 -17.48
CA ILE A 96 -1.41 -30.16 -17.68
C ILE A 96 -1.78 -30.00 -19.15
N ALA A 97 -1.32 -28.94 -19.80
CA ALA A 97 -1.61 -28.66 -21.19
C ALA A 97 -1.10 -29.77 -22.10
N LEU A 98 0.11 -30.29 -21.88
CA LEU A 98 0.65 -31.44 -22.61
C LEU A 98 -0.21 -32.68 -22.39
N HIS A 99 -0.57 -32.98 -21.14
CA HIS A 99 -1.41 -34.13 -20.83
C HIS A 99 -2.79 -34.05 -21.50
N TRP A 100 -3.47 -32.91 -21.42
CA TRP A 100 -4.79 -32.69 -22.03
C TRP A 100 -4.76 -32.56 -23.56
N THR A 101 -3.69 -32.00 -24.14
CA THR A 101 -3.60 -31.81 -25.60
C THR A 101 -3.54 -33.15 -26.33
N PHE A 102 -2.81 -34.11 -25.76
CA PHE A 102 -2.66 -35.46 -26.29
C PHE A 102 -3.61 -36.48 -25.64
N GLY A 103 -4.38 -36.05 -24.64
CA GLY A 103 -5.34 -36.88 -23.90
C GLY A 103 -6.75 -36.83 -24.50
N PRO A 104 -7.69 -37.60 -23.90
CA PRO A 104 -9.09 -37.66 -24.34
C PRO A 104 -9.97 -36.53 -23.78
N GLU A 105 -9.39 -35.62 -22.99
CA GLU A 105 -10.14 -34.61 -22.25
C GLU A 105 -10.44 -33.35 -23.09
N ASP A 106 -11.49 -32.63 -22.70
CA ASP A 106 -11.92 -31.43 -23.41
C ASP A 106 -10.91 -30.28 -23.29
N ARG A 107 -10.50 -29.76 -24.45
CA ARG A 107 -9.49 -28.68 -24.55
C ARG A 107 -10.02 -27.32 -24.12
N ILE A 108 -11.34 -27.16 -23.98
CA ILE A 108 -11.97 -25.91 -23.55
C ILE A 108 -11.48 -25.48 -22.15
N PHE A 109 -11.16 -26.45 -21.29
CA PHE A 109 -10.68 -26.19 -19.93
C PHE A 109 -9.25 -25.66 -19.86
N LEU A 110 -8.44 -25.81 -20.93
CA LEU A 110 -7.05 -25.33 -20.96
C LEU A 110 -6.96 -23.82 -20.72
N ILE A 111 -7.91 -23.06 -21.25
CA ILE A 111 -7.95 -21.61 -21.04
C ILE A 111 -8.19 -21.30 -19.56
N SER A 112 -9.07 -22.03 -18.89
CA SER A 112 -9.29 -21.89 -17.43
C SER A 112 -8.02 -22.21 -16.63
N PHE A 113 -7.31 -23.27 -16.99
CA PHE A 113 -6.03 -23.63 -16.33
C PHE A 113 -4.95 -22.58 -16.57
N MET A 114 -4.93 -21.91 -17.73
CA MET A 114 -4.01 -20.78 -17.95
C MET A 114 -4.32 -19.62 -17.01
N PHE A 115 -5.60 -19.22 -16.89
CA PHE A 115 -6.00 -18.13 -16.00
C PHE A 115 -5.79 -18.46 -14.52
N ASN A 116 -6.05 -19.69 -14.10
CA ASN A 116 -5.76 -20.12 -12.74
C ASN A 116 -4.22 -20.14 -12.47
N ALA A 117 -3.39 -20.36 -13.49
CA ALA A 117 -1.93 -20.37 -13.34
C ALA A 117 -1.42 -18.93 -13.19
N MET A 118 -2.01 -18.00 -13.94
CA MET A 118 -1.82 -16.57 -13.72
C MET A 118 -2.26 -16.16 -12.31
N GLN A 119 -3.42 -16.63 -11.85
CA GLN A 119 -3.90 -16.37 -10.49
C GLN A 119 -2.92 -16.87 -9.42
N MET A 120 -2.39 -18.09 -9.58
CA MET A 120 -1.38 -18.65 -8.69
C MET A 120 -0.10 -17.79 -8.68
N PHE A 121 0.34 -17.37 -9.86
CA PHE A 121 1.48 -16.46 -10.01
C PHE A 121 1.26 -15.14 -9.27
N PHE A 122 0.13 -14.46 -9.48
CA PHE A 122 -0.17 -13.18 -8.82
C PHE A 122 -0.34 -13.35 -7.31
N SER A 123 -0.93 -14.46 -6.86
CA SER A 123 -1.09 -14.75 -5.42
C SER A 123 0.26 -14.96 -4.74
N ALA A 124 1.19 -15.67 -5.37
CA ALA A 124 2.49 -15.97 -4.79
C ALA A 124 3.50 -14.82 -4.93
N ALA A 125 3.67 -14.29 -6.15
CA ALA A 125 4.55 -13.15 -6.42
C ALA A 125 4.07 -11.87 -5.74
N GLY A 126 2.75 -11.69 -5.63
CA GLY A 126 2.13 -10.55 -4.93
C GLY A 126 2.57 -10.46 -3.48
N MET A 127 2.68 -11.59 -2.77
CA MET A 127 3.14 -11.57 -1.36
C MET A 127 4.61 -11.17 -1.22
N VAL A 128 5.48 -11.62 -2.12
CA VAL A 128 6.88 -11.17 -2.15
C VAL A 128 6.96 -9.68 -2.46
N TRP A 129 6.09 -9.20 -3.35
CA TRP A 129 6.00 -7.77 -3.65
C TRP A 129 5.48 -6.97 -2.45
N PHE A 130 4.51 -7.48 -1.67
CA PHE A 130 4.03 -6.84 -0.44
C PHE A 130 5.09 -6.78 0.65
N GLU A 131 5.90 -7.82 0.82
CA GLU A 131 7.03 -7.78 1.74
C GLU A 131 7.97 -6.62 1.39
N LYS A 132 8.37 -6.51 0.12
CA LYS A 132 9.21 -5.40 -0.36
C LYS A 132 8.54 -4.03 -0.29
N LEU A 133 7.21 -3.98 -0.31
CA LEU A 133 6.46 -2.75 -0.16
C LEU A 133 6.46 -2.30 1.31
N LEU A 134 6.25 -3.25 2.23
CA LEU A 134 6.32 -3.00 3.67
C LEU A 134 7.75 -2.58 4.07
N ASP A 135 8.78 -3.22 3.51
CA ASP A 135 10.18 -2.81 3.70
C ASP A 135 10.46 -1.38 3.24
N ARG A 136 9.78 -0.89 2.19
CA ARG A 136 9.86 0.52 1.78
C ARG A 136 9.15 1.45 2.75
N PHE A 137 8.02 1.02 3.30
CA PHE A 137 7.28 1.78 4.32
C PHE A 137 8.10 2.03 5.60
N ARG A 138 9.05 1.15 5.92
CA ARG A 138 9.95 1.26 7.08
C ARG A 138 10.57 2.66 7.22
N ALA A 139 10.99 3.26 6.12
CA ALA A 139 11.63 4.59 6.12
C ALA A 139 10.64 5.74 6.40
N GLU A 140 9.35 5.54 6.17
CA GLU A 140 8.32 6.56 6.33
C GLU A 140 7.71 6.58 7.73
N ILE A 141 7.80 5.48 8.48
CA ILE A 141 7.29 5.38 9.86
C ILE A 141 7.77 6.54 10.76
N PRO A 142 9.07 6.85 10.88
CA PRO A 142 9.53 7.96 11.73
C PRO A 142 9.02 9.32 11.24
N VAL A 143 8.89 9.52 9.93
CA VAL A 143 8.39 10.77 9.35
C VAL A 143 6.92 10.99 9.71
N ILE A 144 6.11 9.93 9.65
CA ILE A 144 4.68 10.00 9.92
C ILE A 144 4.40 10.08 11.43
N THR A 145 5.16 9.36 12.26
CA THR A 145 4.92 9.28 13.71
C THR A 145 5.71 10.33 14.51
N GLY A 146 6.78 10.87 13.96
CA GLY A 146 7.73 11.72 14.68
C GLY A 146 8.56 10.96 15.73
N TRP A 147 8.60 9.63 15.68
CA TRP A 147 9.39 8.82 16.60
C TRP A 147 10.87 8.83 16.25
N SER A 148 11.72 8.48 17.22
CA SER A 148 13.14 8.20 16.97
C SER A 148 13.29 7.03 15.99
N ALA A 149 14.42 7.00 15.27
CA ALA A 149 14.73 5.94 14.32
C ALA A 149 14.73 4.56 14.98
N GLU A 150 15.29 4.44 16.20
CA GLU A 150 15.34 3.20 16.97
C GLU A 150 13.95 2.67 17.34
N ARG A 151 13.08 3.55 17.86
CA ARG A 151 11.71 3.17 18.22
C ARG A 151 10.90 2.76 17.00
N SER A 152 11.08 3.47 15.89
CA SER A 152 10.42 3.16 14.61
C SER A 152 10.87 1.81 14.06
N GLU A 153 12.17 1.50 14.18
CA GLU A 153 12.76 0.24 13.77
C GLU A 153 12.21 -0.94 14.59
N GLU A 154 12.20 -0.82 15.92
CA GLU A 154 11.68 -1.86 16.82
C GLU A 154 10.20 -2.13 16.54
N TYR A 155 9.40 -1.06 16.41
CA TYR A 155 7.99 -1.16 16.05
C TYR A 155 7.81 -1.88 14.70
N TYR A 156 8.60 -1.50 13.70
CA TYR A 156 8.55 -2.09 12.38
C TYR A 156 8.88 -3.58 12.39
N LEU A 157 10.00 -3.99 13.02
CA LEU A 157 10.44 -5.38 13.06
C LEU A 157 9.42 -6.29 13.75
N LYS A 158 8.86 -5.83 14.89
CA LYS A 158 7.80 -6.55 15.61
C LYS A 158 6.55 -6.75 14.75
N ASN A 159 6.15 -5.71 14.01
CA ASN A 159 4.98 -5.78 13.13
C ASN A 159 5.23 -6.64 11.89
N ARG A 160 6.43 -6.54 11.30
CA ARG A 160 6.86 -7.36 10.16
C ARG A 160 6.80 -8.84 10.51
N GLU A 161 7.31 -9.22 11.67
CA GLU A 161 7.23 -10.60 12.17
C GLU A 161 5.78 -11.05 12.35
N ARG A 162 4.92 -10.22 12.96
CA ARG A 162 3.50 -10.54 13.14
C ARG A 162 2.75 -10.74 11.81
N VAL A 163 2.98 -9.86 10.84
CA VAL A 163 2.37 -9.92 9.50
C VAL A 163 2.84 -11.16 8.76
N PHE A 164 4.16 -11.42 8.76
CA PHE A 164 4.76 -12.51 8.00
C PHE A 164 4.97 -13.81 8.80
N ALA A 165 4.39 -13.92 10.00
CA ALA A 165 4.46 -15.13 10.82
C ALA A 165 3.91 -16.33 10.04
N ASN A 166 4.77 -17.32 9.82
CA ASN A 166 4.61 -18.33 8.78
C ASN A 166 3.63 -19.46 9.10
N GLY A 167 3.38 -19.74 10.38
CA GLY A 167 2.53 -20.88 10.76
C GLY A 167 1.07 -20.73 10.33
N VAL A 168 0.50 -19.52 10.49
CA VAL A 168 -0.92 -19.30 10.25
C VAL A 168 -1.29 -19.35 8.76
N PRO A 169 -0.60 -18.66 7.84
CA PRO A 169 -0.95 -18.70 6.42
C PRO A 169 -0.82 -20.10 5.82
N LEU A 170 0.20 -20.87 6.23
CA LEU A 170 0.38 -22.26 5.80
C LEU A 170 -0.74 -23.17 6.31
N ALA A 171 -1.07 -23.10 7.61
CA ALA A 171 -2.13 -23.92 8.19
C ALA A 171 -3.50 -23.62 7.57
N VAL A 172 -3.85 -22.34 7.44
CA VAL A 172 -5.11 -21.93 6.82
C VAL A 172 -5.15 -22.32 5.34
N GLY A 173 -4.04 -22.15 4.62
CA GLY A 173 -3.91 -22.59 3.24
C GLY A 173 -4.21 -24.08 3.09
N LEU A 174 -3.53 -24.93 3.87
CA LEU A 174 -3.74 -26.37 3.84
C LEU A 174 -5.19 -26.78 4.19
N ILE A 175 -5.79 -26.15 5.21
CA ILE A 175 -7.17 -26.45 5.61
C ILE A 175 -8.16 -26.11 4.50
N ILE A 176 -8.09 -24.88 3.96
CA ILE A 176 -9.03 -24.42 2.91
C ILE A 176 -8.90 -25.28 1.66
N CYS A 177 -7.68 -25.64 1.26
CA CYS A 177 -7.46 -26.46 0.07
C CYS A 177 -7.98 -27.88 0.25
N THR A 178 -7.74 -28.48 1.42
CA THR A 178 -8.22 -29.83 1.71
C THR A 178 -9.75 -29.86 1.69
N ILE A 179 -10.40 -28.87 2.31
CA ILE A 179 -11.86 -28.75 2.28
C ILE A 179 -12.37 -28.56 0.85
N ALA A 180 -11.73 -27.70 0.06
CA ALA A 180 -12.14 -27.43 -1.31
C ALA A 180 -11.99 -28.67 -2.21
N VAL A 181 -10.86 -29.36 -2.17
CA VAL A 181 -10.61 -30.60 -2.93
C VAL A 181 -11.61 -31.71 -2.56
N ILE A 182 -11.93 -31.84 -1.27
CA ILE A 182 -12.98 -32.77 -0.81
C ILE A 182 -14.36 -32.32 -1.31
N GLY A 183 -14.66 -31.02 -1.24
CA GLY A 183 -15.91 -30.45 -1.75
C GLY A 183 -16.12 -30.66 -3.25
N ASP A 184 -15.09 -30.42 -4.05
CA ASP A 184 -15.14 -30.60 -5.50
C ASP A 184 -15.27 -32.08 -5.88
N SER A 185 -14.54 -32.96 -5.20
CA SER A 185 -14.60 -34.41 -5.46
C SER A 185 -15.91 -35.07 -4.99
N GLN A 186 -16.53 -34.61 -3.90
CA GLN A 186 -17.69 -35.28 -3.28
C GLN A 186 -19.04 -34.56 -3.51
N VAL A 187 -19.06 -33.23 -3.68
CA VAL A 187 -20.29 -32.43 -3.65
C VAL A 187 -20.63 -31.81 -4.99
N ILE A 188 -19.64 -31.19 -5.67
CA ILE A 188 -19.88 -30.45 -6.91
C ILE A 188 -19.81 -31.37 -8.13
N GLY A 189 -18.95 -32.39 -8.08
CA GLY A 189 -18.69 -33.28 -9.20
C GLY A 189 -17.71 -32.66 -10.21
N MET A 190 -16.92 -33.51 -10.85
CA MET A 190 -15.87 -33.08 -11.78
C MET A 190 -16.20 -33.49 -13.22
N PRO A 191 -16.06 -32.61 -14.22
CA PRO A 191 -16.46 -32.87 -15.61
C PRO A 191 -15.47 -33.73 -16.40
N PHE A 192 -14.49 -34.38 -15.75
CA PHE A 192 -13.42 -35.11 -16.42
C PHE A 192 -13.77 -36.57 -16.68
N ALA A 193 -13.43 -37.03 -17.89
CA ALA A 193 -13.75 -38.36 -18.38
C ALA A 193 -12.83 -39.43 -17.78
N THR A 194 -11.57 -39.09 -17.51
CA THR A 194 -10.56 -40.02 -16.99
C THR A 194 -10.18 -39.73 -15.54
N GLU A 195 -9.79 -40.78 -14.81
CA GLU A 195 -9.24 -40.63 -13.45
C GLU A 195 -7.94 -39.82 -13.44
N ALA A 196 -7.12 -39.92 -14.50
CA ALA A 196 -5.91 -39.11 -14.65
C ALA A 196 -6.24 -37.61 -14.73
N GLY A 197 -7.25 -37.25 -15.52
CA GLY A 197 -7.75 -35.87 -15.61
C GLY A 197 -8.30 -35.37 -14.28
N ARG A 198 -9.04 -36.21 -13.55
CA ARG A 198 -9.53 -35.86 -12.20
C ARG A 198 -8.41 -35.58 -11.23
N VAL A 199 -7.43 -36.48 -11.14
CA VAL A 199 -6.28 -36.32 -10.23
C VAL A 199 -5.47 -35.07 -10.59
N ALA A 200 -5.22 -34.83 -11.87
CA ALA A 200 -4.48 -33.65 -12.30
C ALA A 200 -5.23 -32.35 -12.01
N TYR A 201 -6.56 -32.31 -12.18
CA TYR A 201 -7.38 -31.17 -11.76
C TYR A 201 -7.29 -30.96 -10.24
N LEU A 202 -7.46 -31.99 -9.43
CA LEU A 202 -7.41 -31.86 -7.96
C LEU A 202 -6.04 -31.41 -7.46
N MET A 203 -4.94 -31.93 -8.03
CA MET A 203 -3.59 -31.48 -7.69
C MET A 203 -3.37 -30.00 -8.05
N TYR A 204 -3.89 -29.61 -9.20
CA TYR A 204 -3.83 -28.24 -9.65
C TYR A 204 -4.67 -27.32 -8.77
N GLU A 205 -5.88 -27.76 -8.44
CA GLU A 205 -6.82 -27.05 -7.58
C GLU A 205 -6.24 -26.82 -6.19
N PHE A 206 -5.71 -27.88 -5.60
CA PHE A 206 -4.99 -27.82 -4.34
C PHE A 206 -3.88 -26.77 -4.39
N SER A 207 -3.07 -26.80 -5.45
CA SER A 207 -1.93 -25.89 -5.59
C SER A 207 -2.41 -24.44 -5.68
N PHE A 208 -3.32 -24.10 -6.59
CA PHE A 208 -3.74 -22.71 -6.76
C PHE A 208 -4.46 -22.18 -5.51
N LEU A 209 -5.35 -22.97 -4.91
CA LEU A 209 -6.07 -22.56 -3.71
C LEU A 209 -5.12 -22.35 -2.54
N PHE A 210 -4.02 -23.10 -2.47
CA PHE A 210 -3.07 -22.99 -1.36
C PHE A 210 -2.40 -21.63 -1.38
N TRP A 211 -1.93 -21.21 -2.56
CA TRP A 211 -1.34 -19.89 -2.74
C TRP A 211 -2.36 -18.77 -2.53
N SER A 212 -3.59 -18.89 -3.05
CA SER A 212 -4.63 -17.88 -2.89
C SER A 212 -5.11 -17.76 -1.43
N ALA A 213 -5.42 -18.87 -0.76
CA ALA A 213 -5.84 -18.89 0.63
C ALA A 213 -4.76 -18.33 1.56
N SER A 214 -3.50 -18.71 1.34
CA SER A 214 -2.42 -18.12 2.11
C SER A 214 -2.24 -16.63 1.85
N ALA A 215 -2.43 -16.16 0.61
CA ALA A 215 -2.38 -14.74 0.29
C ALA A 215 -3.48 -13.95 1.03
N ILE A 216 -4.70 -14.49 1.12
CA ILE A 216 -5.82 -13.87 1.85
C ILE A 216 -5.46 -13.62 3.32
N VAL A 217 -4.79 -14.57 3.98
CA VAL A 217 -4.35 -14.38 5.38
C VAL A 217 -3.37 -13.22 5.49
N TYR A 218 -2.42 -13.09 4.56
CA TYR A 218 -1.50 -11.95 4.55
C TYR A 218 -2.22 -10.63 4.27
N PHE A 219 -3.18 -10.61 3.36
CA PHE A 219 -4.04 -9.43 3.14
C PHE A 219 -4.72 -8.99 4.44
N ILE A 220 -5.36 -9.92 5.15
CA ILE A 220 -6.05 -9.60 6.42
C ILE A 220 -5.05 -9.06 7.45
N LYS A 221 -3.90 -9.72 7.64
CA LYS A 221 -2.87 -9.26 8.57
C LYS A 221 -2.31 -7.88 8.20
N PHE A 222 -2.11 -7.62 6.91
CA PHE A 222 -1.65 -6.33 6.42
C PHE A 222 -2.69 -5.24 6.64
N ALA A 223 -3.97 -5.52 6.36
CA ALA A 223 -5.07 -4.62 6.67
C ALA A 223 -5.15 -4.28 8.17
N MET A 224 -4.99 -5.28 9.04
CA MET A 224 -4.93 -5.06 10.49
C MET A 224 -3.75 -4.17 10.88
N PHE A 225 -2.57 -4.42 10.32
CA PHE A 225 -1.38 -3.59 10.55
C PHE A 225 -1.62 -2.12 10.17
N ILE A 226 -2.17 -1.85 8.98
CA ILE A 226 -2.46 -0.47 8.54
C ILE A 226 -3.52 0.19 9.43
N ARG A 227 -4.53 -0.57 9.86
CA ARG A 227 -5.58 -0.08 10.76
C ARG A 227 -5.03 0.35 12.10
N GLU A 228 -4.21 -0.49 12.72
CA GLU A 228 -3.55 -0.22 14.00
C GLU A 228 -2.53 0.92 13.86
N PHE A 229 -1.80 0.99 12.74
CA PHE A 229 -0.94 2.12 12.45
C PHE A 229 -1.72 3.43 12.41
N GLY A 230 -2.96 3.41 11.90
CA GLY A 230 -3.86 4.56 11.90
C GLY A 230 -4.37 5.00 13.27
N ASP A 231 -4.23 4.17 14.31
CA ASP A 231 -4.58 4.53 15.69
C ASP A 231 -3.43 5.20 16.45
N LEU A 232 -2.23 5.26 15.86
CA LEU A 232 -1.10 5.99 16.42
C LEU A 232 -1.30 7.51 16.34
N GLU A 233 -0.55 8.26 17.15
CA GLU A 233 -0.48 9.73 17.04
C GLU A 233 0.32 10.11 15.77
N LEU A 234 -0.39 10.27 14.67
CA LEU A 234 0.20 10.63 13.37
C LEU A 234 0.42 12.14 13.28
N ARG A 235 1.63 12.55 12.89
CA ARG A 235 1.95 13.91 12.46
C ARG A 235 1.47 14.11 11.02
N ILE A 236 0.20 14.45 10.88
CA ILE A 236 -0.42 14.69 9.56
C ILE A 236 -0.07 16.11 9.09
N LEU A 237 0.86 16.20 8.15
CA LEU A 237 1.05 17.42 7.37
C LEU A 237 -0.02 17.42 6.27
N ILE A 238 -0.97 18.36 6.29
CA ILE A 238 -2.06 18.39 5.28
C ILE A 238 -1.56 18.95 3.94
N ILE A 239 -0.64 19.91 4.01
CA ILE A 239 0.04 20.47 2.83
C ILE A 239 1.20 19.53 2.54
N GLN A 240 0.90 18.48 1.80
CA GLN A 240 1.83 17.39 1.54
C GLN A 240 2.08 17.26 0.04
N GLU A 241 3.36 17.23 -0.33
CA GLU A 241 3.79 16.83 -1.67
C GLU A 241 3.30 15.41 -2.00
N GLU A 242 3.24 15.09 -3.29
CA GLU A 242 2.68 13.84 -3.81
C GLU A 242 3.39 12.56 -3.31
N GLU A 243 4.60 12.70 -2.76
CA GLU A 243 5.45 11.63 -2.20
C GLU A 243 5.46 11.56 -0.66
N SER A 244 4.63 12.35 0.01
CA SER A 244 4.51 12.29 1.47
C SER A 244 4.07 10.93 2.01
N GLY A 245 4.54 10.58 3.21
CA GLY A 245 4.34 9.26 3.82
C GLY A 245 2.88 8.79 3.92
N ILE A 246 1.92 9.70 4.16
CA ILE A 246 0.49 9.34 4.26
C ILE A 246 -0.11 9.03 2.88
N ARG A 247 0.24 9.81 1.85
CA ARG A 247 -0.16 9.49 0.46
C ARG A 247 0.51 8.21 -0.03
N MET A 248 1.73 7.92 0.41
CA MET A 248 2.40 6.65 0.12
C MET A 248 1.60 5.47 0.69
N LEU A 249 1.06 5.61 1.90
CA LEU A 249 0.23 4.58 2.52
C LEU A 249 -1.07 4.32 1.76
N GLY A 250 -1.74 5.39 1.28
CA GLY A 250 -2.90 5.24 0.40
C GLY A 250 -2.56 4.59 -0.94
N LYS A 251 -1.41 4.95 -1.55
CA LYS A 251 -0.87 4.25 -2.74
C LYS A 251 -0.63 2.77 -2.45
N PHE A 252 -0.12 2.40 -1.27
CA PHE A 252 0.11 1.01 -0.87
C PHE A 252 -1.18 0.20 -0.75
N ILE A 253 -2.20 0.75 -0.09
CA ILE A 253 -3.51 0.07 0.01
C ILE A 253 -4.12 -0.09 -1.38
N LEU A 254 -4.05 0.93 -2.23
CA LEU A 254 -4.58 0.84 -3.59
C LEU A 254 -3.84 -0.23 -4.42
N GLN A 255 -2.51 -0.26 -4.37
CA GLN A 255 -1.72 -1.27 -5.09
C GLN A 255 -1.96 -2.68 -4.54
N THR A 256 -2.03 -2.86 -3.22
CA THR A 256 -2.35 -4.18 -2.63
C THR A 256 -3.75 -4.63 -3.03
N THR A 257 -4.74 -3.74 -3.03
CA THR A 257 -6.10 -4.05 -3.50
C THR A 257 -6.11 -4.46 -4.96
N LEU A 258 -5.32 -3.79 -5.82
CA LEU A 258 -5.18 -4.19 -7.23
C LEU A 258 -4.67 -5.64 -7.38
N PHE A 259 -3.72 -6.06 -6.53
CA PHE A 259 -3.23 -7.44 -6.48
C PHE A 259 -4.28 -8.45 -5.99
N ALA A 260 -5.35 -8.03 -5.32
CA ALA A 260 -6.49 -8.90 -5.00
C ALA A 260 -7.51 -8.96 -6.15
N VAL A 261 -7.69 -7.84 -6.86
CA VAL A 261 -8.60 -7.72 -8.02
C VAL A 261 -8.14 -8.54 -9.22
N ILE A 262 -6.83 -8.61 -9.50
CA ILE A 262 -6.31 -9.37 -10.65
C ILE A 262 -6.68 -10.88 -10.53
N PRO A 263 -6.34 -11.59 -9.44
CA PRO A 263 -6.82 -12.94 -9.15
C PRO A 263 -8.33 -13.11 -9.30
N TYR A 264 -9.12 -12.15 -8.79
CA TYR A 264 -10.57 -12.19 -8.88
C TYR A 264 -11.07 -12.19 -10.32
N ILE A 265 -10.56 -11.27 -11.14
CA ILE A 265 -10.89 -11.19 -12.58
C ILE A 265 -10.44 -12.47 -13.28
N CYS A 266 -9.20 -12.93 -13.05
CA CYS A 266 -8.71 -14.18 -13.64
C CYS A 266 -9.62 -15.37 -13.34
N SER A 267 -10.07 -15.51 -12.08
CA SER A 267 -10.93 -16.61 -11.66
C SER A 267 -12.31 -16.56 -12.33
N ILE A 268 -12.93 -15.37 -12.40
CA ILE A 268 -14.23 -15.20 -13.05
C ILE A 268 -14.14 -15.45 -14.56
N THR A 269 -13.10 -14.91 -15.20
CA THR A 269 -12.84 -15.13 -16.63
C THR A 269 -12.54 -16.60 -16.93
N ALA A 270 -11.76 -17.27 -16.08
CA ALA A 270 -11.48 -18.70 -16.20
C ALA A 270 -12.77 -19.52 -16.23
N ARG A 271 -13.74 -19.17 -15.36
CA ARG A 271 -15.03 -19.87 -15.25
C ARG A 271 -15.94 -19.56 -16.44
N HIS A 272 -16.06 -18.30 -16.86
CA HIS A 272 -16.88 -17.93 -18.01
C HIS A 272 -16.39 -18.57 -19.31
N ILE A 273 -15.08 -18.50 -19.59
CA ILE A 273 -14.53 -19.03 -20.85
C ILE A 273 -14.47 -20.56 -20.83
N GLY A 274 -14.18 -21.16 -19.67
CA GLY A 274 -14.11 -22.61 -19.53
C GLY A 274 -15.44 -23.33 -19.56
N GLY A 275 -16.57 -22.63 -19.70
CA GLY A 275 -17.89 -23.24 -19.70
C GLY A 275 -18.26 -23.89 -18.36
N TRP A 276 -17.64 -23.49 -17.25
CA TRP A 276 -17.94 -24.06 -15.94
C TRP A 276 -19.33 -23.62 -15.49
N ASN A 277 -20.13 -24.56 -14.97
CA ASN A 277 -21.41 -24.21 -14.38
C ASN A 277 -21.20 -23.42 -13.08
N PHE A 278 -21.70 -22.18 -13.02
CA PHE A 278 -21.79 -21.43 -11.78
C PHE A 278 -22.86 -22.06 -10.89
N SER A 279 -22.44 -22.96 -10.01
CA SER A 279 -23.32 -23.44 -8.95
C SER A 279 -23.74 -22.25 -8.08
N SER A 280 -24.93 -22.35 -7.47
CA SER A 280 -25.44 -21.27 -6.64
C SER A 280 -24.48 -20.86 -5.53
N LEU A 281 -23.76 -21.85 -4.98
CA LEU A 281 -22.76 -21.68 -3.95
C LEU A 281 -21.54 -20.90 -4.45
N LEU A 282 -21.05 -21.21 -5.66
CA LEU A 282 -19.89 -20.56 -6.24
C LEU A 282 -20.14 -19.07 -6.54
N SER A 283 -21.34 -18.72 -7.05
CA SER A 283 -21.72 -17.32 -7.25
C SER A 283 -21.72 -16.52 -5.94
N VAL A 284 -22.19 -17.12 -4.85
CA VAL A 284 -22.17 -16.49 -3.52
C VAL A 284 -20.74 -16.28 -3.05
N TRP A 285 -19.85 -17.25 -3.23
CA TRP A 285 -18.43 -17.10 -2.89
C TRP A 285 -17.75 -15.96 -3.64
N PHE A 286 -17.97 -15.85 -4.96
CA PHE A 286 -17.42 -14.74 -5.74
C PHE A 286 -18.00 -13.37 -5.32
N ALA A 287 -19.31 -13.29 -5.05
CA ALA A 287 -19.92 -12.06 -4.55
C ALA A 287 -19.36 -11.64 -3.19
N LEU A 288 -19.22 -12.59 -2.24
CA LEU A 288 -18.61 -12.34 -0.93
C LEU A 288 -17.14 -11.90 -1.06
N PHE A 289 -16.39 -12.51 -1.98
CA PHE A 289 -15.01 -12.10 -2.24
C PHE A 289 -14.94 -10.69 -2.82
N GLY A 290 -15.79 -10.36 -3.79
CA GLY A 290 -15.92 -9.01 -4.34
C GLY A 290 -16.23 -7.97 -3.25
N ILE A 291 -17.22 -8.23 -2.40
CA ILE A 291 -17.55 -7.38 -1.25
C ILE A 291 -16.37 -7.25 -0.29
N SER A 292 -15.62 -8.33 -0.06
CA SER A 292 -14.45 -8.34 0.81
C SER A 292 -13.32 -7.45 0.26
N ILE A 293 -13.11 -7.42 -1.07
CA ILE A 293 -12.15 -6.51 -1.71
C ILE A 293 -12.57 -5.05 -1.49
N LEU A 294 -13.87 -4.74 -1.63
CA LEU A 294 -14.38 -3.39 -1.38
C LEU A 294 -14.18 -2.99 0.09
N PHE A 295 -14.46 -3.90 1.02
CA PHE A 295 -14.25 -3.66 2.44
C PHE A 295 -12.76 -3.44 2.75
N TYR A 296 -11.88 -4.24 2.16
CA TYR A 296 -10.42 -4.12 2.29
C TYR A 296 -9.88 -2.76 1.84
N LEU A 297 -10.52 -2.11 0.85
CA LEU A 297 -10.08 -0.80 0.38
C LEU A 297 -10.26 0.31 1.44
N PHE A 298 -11.39 0.31 2.15
CA PHE A 298 -11.76 1.40 3.06
C PHE A 298 -11.47 1.11 4.53
N TRP A 299 -11.66 -0.13 4.97
CA TRP A 299 -11.58 -0.49 6.39
C TRP A 299 -10.21 -0.25 7.04
N PRO A 300 -9.06 -0.59 6.41
CA PRO A 300 -7.74 -0.41 7.02
C PRO A 300 -7.38 1.06 7.21
N ILE A 301 -7.79 1.91 6.27
CA ILE A 301 -7.40 3.34 6.25
C ILE A 301 -8.40 4.25 6.96
N TYR A 302 -9.54 3.72 7.39
CA TYR A 302 -10.61 4.52 7.96
C TYR A 302 -10.14 5.36 9.17
N ASN A 303 -9.25 4.82 10.00
CA ASN A 303 -8.66 5.54 11.12
C ASN A 303 -7.82 6.74 10.67
N ILE A 304 -7.04 6.55 9.61
CA ILE A 304 -6.19 7.58 9.01
C ILE A 304 -7.04 8.66 8.36
N HIS A 305 -8.10 8.27 7.64
CA HIS A 305 -9.07 9.20 7.09
C HIS A 305 -9.72 10.07 8.17
N ARG A 306 -10.14 9.47 9.30
CA ARG A 306 -10.67 10.23 10.44
C ARG A 306 -9.63 11.19 11.03
N ALA A 307 -8.38 10.75 11.14
CA ALA A 307 -7.29 11.61 11.62
C ALA A 307 -7.04 12.79 10.66
N MET A 308 -7.09 12.56 9.34
CA MET A 308 -6.97 13.61 8.32
C MET A 308 -8.12 14.62 8.38
N ILE A 309 -9.36 14.16 8.60
CA ILE A 309 -10.52 15.07 8.78
C ILE A 309 -10.30 15.98 10.00
N ARG A 310 -9.96 15.39 11.16
CA ARG A 310 -9.74 16.17 12.39
C ARG A 310 -8.66 17.22 12.22
N GLU A 311 -7.56 16.86 11.57
CA GLU A 311 -6.47 17.79 11.33
C GLU A 311 -6.89 18.89 10.35
N LYS A 312 -7.67 18.55 9.31
CA LYS A 312 -8.20 19.52 8.34
C LYS A 312 -9.10 20.53 9.03
N ASP A 313 -10.01 20.07 9.86
CA ASP A 313 -10.92 20.93 10.63
C ASP A 313 -10.14 21.81 11.62
N ARG A 314 -9.12 21.25 12.30
CA ARG A 314 -8.24 22.02 13.20
C ARG A 314 -7.55 23.17 12.47
N LYS A 315 -6.95 22.91 11.30
CA LYS A 315 -6.27 23.94 10.50
C LYS A 315 -7.25 24.96 9.92
N LEU A 316 -8.41 24.52 9.42
CA LEU A 316 -9.45 25.42 8.93
C LEU A 316 -9.99 26.34 10.04
N ASN A 317 -10.14 25.83 11.25
CA ASN A 317 -10.58 26.62 12.41
C ASN A 317 -9.51 27.65 12.82
N LEU A 318 -8.23 27.27 12.81
CA LEU A 318 -7.12 28.21 13.08
C LEU A 318 -7.06 29.32 12.03
N VAL A 319 -7.15 28.96 10.74
CA VAL A 319 -7.19 29.94 9.64
C VAL A 319 -8.41 30.85 9.76
N SER A 320 -9.59 30.30 10.10
CA SER A 320 -10.82 31.08 10.27
C SER A 320 -10.75 32.01 11.47
N TYR A 321 -10.13 31.57 12.58
CA TYR A 321 -9.89 32.40 13.75
C TYR A 321 -8.94 33.56 13.44
N GLU A 322 -7.82 33.30 12.77
CA GLU A 322 -6.85 34.31 12.33
C GLU A 322 -7.48 35.29 11.34
N LEU A 323 -8.30 34.79 10.41
CA LEU A 323 -9.02 35.62 9.44
C LEU A 323 -10.03 36.55 10.14
N ASN A 324 -10.83 36.02 11.06
CA ASN A 324 -11.80 36.80 11.82
C ASN A 324 -11.11 37.85 12.71
N SER A 325 -9.98 37.50 13.34
CA SER A 325 -9.24 38.42 14.20
C SER A 325 -8.56 39.56 13.41
N LEU A 326 -8.20 39.33 12.15
CA LEU A 326 -7.71 40.37 11.24
C LEU A 326 -8.83 41.27 10.71
N LEU A 327 -9.99 40.68 10.38
CA LEU A 327 -11.16 41.40 9.87
C LEU A 327 -11.88 42.22 10.95
N SER A 328 -11.80 41.83 12.22
CA SER A 328 -12.40 42.56 13.34
C SER A 328 -11.64 43.84 13.72
N ARG A 329 -10.48 44.12 13.10
CA ARG A 329 -9.69 45.32 13.40
C ARG A 329 -10.30 46.55 12.73
N PRO A 330 -10.40 47.70 13.42
CA PRO A 330 -11.08 48.90 12.91
C PRO A 330 -10.40 49.57 11.70
N ARG A 331 -9.14 49.25 11.41
CA ARG A 331 -8.44 49.64 10.16
C ARG A 331 -7.59 48.47 9.66
N LEU A 332 -7.83 48.04 8.42
CA LEU A 332 -6.95 47.10 7.74
C LEU A 332 -5.76 47.87 7.14
N GLU A 333 -4.59 47.75 7.78
CA GLU A 333 -3.33 48.19 7.18
C GLU A 333 -3.00 47.35 5.93
N ARG A 334 -2.19 47.93 5.02
CA ARG A 334 -1.85 47.31 3.72
C ARG A 334 -1.23 45.91 3.85
N GLU A 335 -0.42 45.70 4.89
CA GLU A 335 0.20 44.40 5.22
C GLU A 335 -0.85 43.35 5.65
N ASN A 336 -1.87 43.77 6.40
CA ASN A 336 -2.98 42.90 6.81
C ASN A 336 -3.85 42.48 5.62
N ILE A 337 -3.97 43.31 4.57
CA ILE A 337 -4.69 42.95 3.33
C ILE A 337 -4.00 41.77 2.62
N HIS A 338 -2.67 41.81 2.51
CA HIS A 338 -1.91 40.70 1.92
C HIS A 338 -2.04 39.43 2.76
N LYS A 339 -1.97 39.53 4.09
CA LYS A 339 -2.15 38.39 5.00
C LYS A 339 -3.54 37.78 4.88
N VAL A 340 -4.59 38.60 4.82
CA VAL A 340 -5.98 38.15 4.60
C VAL A 340 -6.13 37.42 3.28
N ARG A 341 -5.57 37.94 2.19
CA ARG A 341 -5.57 37.27 0.89
C ARG A 341 -4.90 35.90 0.96
N ASN A 342 -3.71 35.82 1.54
CA ASN A 342 -2.98 34.57 1.68
C ASN A 342 -3.75 33.55 2.54
N LEU A 343 -4.41 33.99 3.62
CA LEU A 343 -5.24 33.11 4.45
C LEU A 343 -6.49 32.62 3.71
N LEU A 344 -7.11 33.44 2.87
CA LEU A 344 -8.22 33.03 2.01
C LEU A 344 -7.77 32.01 0.95
N GLU A 345 -6.61 32.22 0.33
CA GLU A 345 -6.00 31.26 -0.60
C GLU A 345 -5.69 29.93 0.09
N ILE A 346 -5.06 29.96 1.28
CA ILE A 346 -4.81 28.76 2.10
C ILE A 346 -6.13 28.06 2.48
N ARG A 347 -7.17 28.81 2.85
CA ARG A 347 -8.48 28.25 3.19
C ARG A 347 -9.12 27.53 2.01
N ASN A 348 -9.13 28.15 0.84
CA ASN A 348 -9.67 27.54 -0.38
C ASN A 348 -8.90 26.26 -0.72
N TYR A 349 -7.57 26.32 -0.66
CA TYR A 349 -6.72 25.16 -0.88
C TYR A 349 -7.01 24.03 0.13
N LEU A 350 -7.09 24.33 1.43
CA LEU A 350 -7.43 23.34 2.47
C LEU A 350 -8.81 22.71 2.22
N HIS A 351 -9.80 23.46 1.74
CA HIS A 351 -11.11 22.92 1.41
C HIS A 351 -11.06 21.91 0.25
N GLU A 352 -10.26 22.20 -0.79
CA GLU A 352 -10.10 21.35 -1.98
C GLU A 352 -9.30 20.08 -1.72
N ILE A 353 -8.45 20.05 -0.69
CA ILE A 353 -7.66 18.86 -0.36
C ILE A 353 -8.59 17.69 0.01
N ASN A 354 -8.41 16.58 -0.72
CA ASN A 354 -9.04 15.31 -0.41
C ASN A 354 -8.55 14.78 0.94
N THR A 355 -9.49 14.39 1.81
CA THR A 355 -9.22 13.82 3.13
C THR A 355 -8.95 12.32 3.09
N TRP A 356 -9.12 11.68 1.93
CA TRP A 356 -8.66 10.31 1.71
C TRP A 356 -7.20 10.28 1.28
N PRO A 357 -6.40 9.31 1.77
CA PRO A 357 -4.98 9.21 1.43
C PRO A 357 -4.72 8.71 0.00
N PHE A 358 -5.75 8.51 -0.82
CA PHE A 358 -5.67 8.01 -2.19
C PHE A 358 -6.32 8.94 -3.21
N ASP A 359 -5.98 8.70 -4.47
CA ASP A 359 -6.61 9.32 -5.62
C ASP A 359 -7.98 8.67 -5.90
N MET A 360 -9.06 9.46 -5.79
CA MET A 360 -10.43 8.99 -5.99
C MET A 360 -10.67 8.45 -7.40
N ASN A 361 -9.96 8.96 -8.42
CA ASN A 361 -10.12 8.46 -9.79
C ASN A 361 -9.67 6.99 -9.89
N LYS A 362 -8.59 6.63 -9.18
CA LYS A 362 -8.10 5.25 -9.14
C LYS A 362 -9.03 4.34 -8.34
N VAL A 363 -9.64 4.88 -7.28
CA VAL A 363 -10.67 4.15 -6.52
C VAL A 363 -11.87 3.82 -7.40
N VAL A 364 -12.38 4.78 -8.18
CA VAL A 364 -13.50 4.53 -9.11
C VAL A 364 -13.13 3.44 -10.13
N GLY A 365 -11.92 3.47 -10.69
CA GLY A 365 -11.43 2.42 -11.58
C GLY A 365 -11.31 1.04 -10.91
N LEU A 366 -10.98 1.00 -9.62
CA LEU A 366 -10.90 -0.25 -8.87
C LEU A 366 -12.30 -0.77 -8.49
N LEU A 367 -13.24 0.12 -8.16
CA LEU A 367 -14.64 -0.24 -7.92
C LEU A 367 -15.27 -0.85 -9.16
N SER A 368 -15.06 -0.25 -10.35
CA SER A 368 -15.58 -0.81 -11.60
C SER A 368 -14.96 -2.18 -11.91
N ALA A 369 -13.67 -2.36 -11.65
CA ALA A 369 -12.98 -3.64 -11.82
C ALA A 369 -13.51 -4.78 -10.91
N VAL A 370 -14.19 -4.46 -9.80
CA VAL A 370 -14.86 -5.45 -8.93
C VAL A 370 -16.34 -5.61 -9.30
N ILE A 371 -17.04 -4.51 -9.55
CA ILE A 371 -18.48 -4.49 -9.80
C ILE A 371 -18.81 -5.13 -11.16
N ILE A 372 -18.03 -4.86 -12.21
CA ILE A 372 -18.30 -5.39 -13.56
C ILE A 372 -18.25 -6.93 -13.57
N PRO A 373 -17.19 -7.61 -13.08
CA PRO A 373 -17.19 -9.07 -13.00
C PRO A 373 -18.32 -9.63 -12.11
N MET A 374 -18.64 -8.96 -11.00
CA MET A 374 -19.73 -9.38 -10.12
C MET A 374 -21.09 -9.31 -10.83
N ALA A 375 -21.35 -8.23 -11.57
CA ALA A 375 -22.54 -8.08 -12.39
C ALA A 375 -22.60 -9.12 -13.51
N SER A 376 -21.46 -9.45 -14.14
CA SER A 376 -21.36 -10.51 -15.15
C SER A 376 -21.83 -11.87 -14.63
N ILE A 377 -21.44 -12.24 -13.40
CA ILE A 377 -21.90 -13.49 -12.75
C ILE A 377 -23.41 -13.47 -12.55
N LEU A 378 -23.97 -12.35 -12.09
CA LEU A 378 -25.42 -12.21 -11.86
C LEU A 378 -26.21 -12.32 -13.17
N VAL A 379 -25.72 -11.71 -14.25
CA VAL A 379 -26.33 -11.79 -15.58
C VAL A 379 -26.27 -13.20 -16.14
N ASP A 380 -25.10 -13.87 -16.09
CA ASP A 380 -24.95 -15.25 -16.57
C ASP A 380 -25.89 -16.20 -15.82
N ARG A 381 -26.02 -16.01 -14.50
CA ARG A 381 -26.98 -16.77 -13.69
C ARG A 381 -28.42 -16.48 -14.06
N ALA A 382 -28.80 -15.22 -14.29
CA ALA A 382 -30.16 -14.87 -14.68
C ALA A 382 -30.53 -15.45 -16.05
N LEU A 383 -29.59 -15.48 -16.99
CA LEU A 383 -29.79 -16.05 -18.31
C LEU A 383 -29.90 -17.59 -18.28
N LYS A 384 -29.12 -18.26 -17.42
CA LYS A 384 -29.12 -19.72 -17.30
C LYS A 384 -30.20 -20.27 -16.37
N GLY A 385 -30.60 -19.52 -15.34
CA GLY A 385 -31.64 -19.91 -14.38
C GLY A 385 -33.08 -19.62 -14.82
N GLY A 386 -33.27 -19.10 -16.04
CA GLY A 386 -34.56 -19.00 -16.73
C GLY A 386 -34.89 -20.20 -17.61
N GLN A 387 -34.02 -21.22 -17.64
CA GLN A 387 -34.26 -22.58 -18.13
C GLN A 387 -34.25 -23.52 -16.93
#